data_AF-A0A5J4QZP6-F1
#
_entry.id   AF-A0A5J4QZP6-F1
#
_cell.length_a   1.000
_cell.length_b   1.000
_cell.length_c   1.000
_cell.angle_alpha   90.00
_cell.angle_beta   90.00
_cell.angle_gamma   90.00
#
_symmetry.space_group_name_H-M   'P 1'
#
loop_
_entity.id
_entity.type
_entity.pdbx_description
1 polymer ?
#
loop_
_entity_poly.entity_id
_entity_poly.type
_entity_poly.pdbx_seq_one_letter_code
_entity_poly.pdbx_strand_id
1 'polypeptide(L)' 'MIYFGDGETDIPCMKLIKQQGGYSIVVYKPDEEAKKTRVEKMIMEDRINFICPADYSEDSEIF' A
#
# COMPACT_ATOMS: atom_id res chain seq x y z
N MET A 1 -11.51 10.20 3.27
CA MET A 1 -10.18 10.62 2.77
C MET A 1 -9.45 9.37 2.31
N ILE A 2 -8.84 9.39 1.13
CA ILE A 2 -8.11 8.25 0.58
C ILE A 2 -6.65 8.67 0.45
N TYR A 3 -5.74 7.85 0.97
CA TYR A 3 -4.31 8.11 0.95
C TYR A 3 -3.60 6.98 0.20
N PHE A 4 -2.81 7.35 -0.81
CA PHE A 4 -1.96 6.43 -1.56
C PHE A 4 -0.51 6.65 -1.14
N GLY A 5 0.20 5.59 -0.79
CA GLY A 5 1.64 5.67 -0.53
C GLY A 5 2.35 4.40 -0.95
N ASP A 6 3.61 4.51 -1.30
CA ASP A 6 4.39 3.43 -1.92
C ASP A 6 5.54 2.91 -1.05
N GLY A 7 5.61 3.35 0.20
CA GLY A 7 6.73 3.01 1.07
C GLY A 7 6.50 3.18 2.56
N GLU A 8 7.52 2.74 3.30
CA GLU A 8 7.58 2.77 4.77
C GLU A 8 7.60 4.21 5.32
N THR A 9 8.03 5.16 4.51
CA THR A 9 8.04 6.60 4.83
C THR A 9 6.65 7.14 5.13
N ASP A 10 5.61 6.54 4.57
CA ASP A 10 4.24 7.02 4.65
C ASP A 10 3.39 6.27 5.70
N ILE A 11 3.95 5.28 6.40
CA ILE A 11 3.28 4.58 7.51
C ILE A 11 2.67 5.53 8.54
N PRO A 12 3.36 6.62 8.99
CA PRO A 12 2.78 7.54 9.97
C PRO A 12 1.52 8.23 9.43
N CYS A 13 1.54 8.64 8.16
CA CYS A 13 0.42 9.28 7.49
C CYS A 13 -0.73 8.28 7.28
N MET A 14 -0.46 7.05 6.84
CA MET A 14 -1.46 6.01 6.66
C MET A 14 -2.16 5.66 7.97
N LYS A 15 -1.40 5.56 9.06
CA LYS A 15 -1.94 5.29 10.40
C LYS A 15 -2.83 6.44 10.88
N LEU A 16 -2.44 7.69 10.63
CA LEU A 16 -3.23 8.87 10.95
C LEU A 16 -4.56 8.88 10.18
N ILE A 17 -4.51 8.61 8.87
CA ILE A 17 -5.70 8.54 8.02
C ILE A 17 -6.64 7.42 8.48
N LYS A 18 -6.11 6.24 8.79
CA LYS A 18 -6.90 5.12 9.33
C LYS A 18 -7.55 5.49 10.67
N GLN A 19 -6.82 6.14 11.59
CA GLN A 19 -7.38 6.63 12.87
C GLN A 19 -8.48 7.67 12.69
N GLN A 20 -8.42 8.49 11.65
CA GLN A 20 -9.46 9.46 11.30
C GLN A 20 -10.64 8.84 10.53
N GLY A 21 -10.67 7.51 10.32
CA GLY A 21 -11.72 6.83 9.57
C GLY A 21 -11.60 6.98 8.05
N GLY A 22 -10.43 7.40 7.55
CA GLY A 22 -10.08 7.37 6.14
C GLY A 22 -9.50 6.02 5.71
N TYR A 23 -9.25 5.90 4.41
CA TYR A 23 -8.72 4.69 3.79
C TYR A 23 -7.29 4.91 3.32
N SER A 24 -6.37 4.04 3.73
CA SER A 24 -4.99 4.00 3.24
C SER A 24 -4.80 2.83 2.28
N ILE A 25 -4.28 3.13 1.09
CA ILE A 25 -4.00 2.17 0.01
C ILE A 25 -2.49 2.21 -0.22
N VAL A 26 -1.81 1.10 0.03
CA VAL A 26 -0.39 0.96 -0.26
C VAL A 26 -0.22 0.42 -1.66
N VAL A 27 0.60 1.11 -2.45
CA VAL A 27 0.89 0.72 -3.83
C VAL A 27 2.33 0.26 -3.94
N TYR A 28 2.58 -0.98 -4.34
CA TYR A 28 3.94 -1.52 -4.42
C TYR A 28 4.24 -2.07 -5.80
N LYS A 29 5.50 -1.97 -6.25
CA LYS A 29 5.91 -2.59 -7.51
C LYS A 29 5.96 -4.12 -7.34
N PRO A 30 5.29 -4.90 -8.20
CA PRO A 30 5.26 -6.36 -8.09
C PRO A 30 6.65 -6.99 -8.31
N ASP A 31 7.53 -6.32 -9.06
CA ASP A 31 8.89 -6.76 -9.38
C ASP A 31 9.83 -6.78 -8.14
N GLU A 32 9.40 -6.18 -7.03
CA GLU A 32 10.13 -6.22 -5.76
C GLU A 32 9.43 -7.15 -4.75
N GLU A 33 9.71 -8.46 -4.80
CA GLU A 33 9.19 -9.44 -3.83
C GLU A 33 9.48 -9.07 -2.37
N ALA A 34 10.62 -8.41 -2.12
CA ALA A 34 11.00 -7.90 -0.81
C ALA A 34 10.06 -6.80 -0.29
N LYS A 35 9.44 -6.01 -1.19
CA LYS A 35 8.40 -5.04 -0.82
C LYS A 35 7.07 -5.74 -0.60
N LYS A 36 6.69 -6.70 -1.45
CA LYS A 36 5.44 -7.46 -1.28
C LYS A 36 5.34 -8.10 0.12
N THR A 37 6.36 -8.84 0.52
CA THR A 37 6.41 -9.52 1.84
C THR A 37 6.33 -8.51 3.01
N ARG A 38 6.98 -7.35 2.85
CA ARG A 38 6.93 -6.27 3.85
C ARG A 38 5.53 -5.68 3.97
N VAL A 39 4.89 -5.39 2.86
CA VAL A 39 3.57 -4.76 2.86
C VAL A 39 2.49 -5.74 3.36
N GLU A 40 2.59 -7.03 3.03
CA GLU A 40 1.73 -8.07 3.62
C GLU A 40 1.87 -8.13 5.15
N LYS A 41 3.09 -8.03 5.67
CA LYS A 41 3.34 -7.97 7.12
C LYS A 41 2.72 -6.73 7.76
N MET A 42 2.74 -5.59 7.07
CA MET A 42 2.11 -4.35 7.56
C MET A 42 0.58 -4.41 7.59
N ILE A 43 -0.04 -5.15 6.65
CA ILE A 43 -1.46 -5.46 6.70
C ILE A 43 -1.78 -6.40 7.86
N MET A 44 -0.96 -7.42 8.09
CA MET A 44 -1.11 -8.30 9.25
C MET A 44 -1.01 -7.55 10.58
N GLU A 45 -0.18 -6.50 10.65
CA GLU A 45 -0.10 -5.62 11.81
C GLU A 45 -1.26 -4.61 11.92
N ASP A 46 -2.30 -4.74 11.09
CA ASP A 46 -3.48 -3.89 11.03
C ASP A 46 -3.14 -2.40 10.87
N ARG A 47 -2.06 -2.08 10.16
CA ARG A 47 -1.61 -0.69 9.97
C ARG A 47 -2.15 -0.04 8.70
N ILE A 48 -2.66 -0.82 7.75
CA ILE A 48 -3.08 -0.39 6.43
C ILE A 48 -4.47 -0.97 6.13
N ASN A 49 -5.26 -0.33 5.27
CA ASN A 49 -6.55 -0.86 4.82
C ASN A 49 -6.45 -1.74 3.57
N PHE A 50 -5.68 -1.31 2.56
CA PHE A 50 -5.62 -2.01 1.27
C PHE A 50 -4.21 -2.02 0.68
N ILE A 51 -3.95 -3.04 -0.15
CA ILE A 51 -2.77 -3.18 -0.98
C ILE A 51 -3.15 -3.27 -2.44
N CYS A 52 -2.40 -2.59 -3.30
CA CYS A 52 -2.53 -2.66 -4.74
C CYS A 52 -1.14 -2.81 -5.38
N PRO A 53 -0.93 -3.77 -6.28
CA PRO A 53 0.29 -3.79 -7.09
C PRO A 53 0.26 -2.65 -8.11
N ALA A 54 1.28 -1.79 -8.12
CA ALA A 54 1.55 -0.84 -9.20
C ALA A 54 2.27 -1.59 -10.33
N ASP A 55 1.51 -2.41 -11.04
CA ASP A 55 1.95 -2.94 -12.32
C ASP A 55 1.48 -1.97 -13.42
N TYR A 56 2.43 -1.38 -14.14
CA TYR A 56 2.16 -0.49 -15.27
C TYR A 56 2.63 -1.13 -16.59
N SER A 57 2.82 -2.45 -16.60
CA SER A 57 3.20 -3.19 -17.81
C SER A 57 2.05 -3.20 -18.81
N GLU A 58 2.38 -3.23 -20.11
CA GLU A 58 1.39 -3.18 -21.22
C GLU A 58 0.34 -4.31 -21.19
N ASP A 59 0.59 -5.40 -20.46
CA ASP A 59 -0.30 -6.56 -20.28
C ASP A 59 -0.98 -6.61 -18.90
N SER A 60 -0.87 -5.55 -18.09
CA SER A 60 -1.43 -5.51 -16.74
C SER A 60 -2.85 -4.93 -16.71
N GLU A 61 -3.65 -5.28 -15.70
CA GLU A 61 -5.02 -4.78 -15.50
C GLU A 61 -5.15 -3.24 -15.41
N ILE A 62 -4.04 -2.51 -15.26
CA ILE A 62 -4.01 -1.06 -15.04
C ILE A 62 -3.71 -0.28 -16.36
N PHE A 63 -3.41 -0.96 -17.48
CA PHE A 63 -3.18 -0.31 -18.79
C PHE A 63 -4.50 -0.02 -19.55
#